data_AF-A0A235A6L0-F1
#
_entry.id   AF-A0A235A6L0-F1
#
_cell.length_a   1.000
_cell.length_b   1.000
_cell.length_c   1.000
_cell.angle_alpha   90.00
_cell.angle_beta   90.00
_cell.angle_gamma   90.00
#
_symmetry.space_group_name_H-M   'P 1'
#
loop_
_entity.id
_entity.type
_entity.pdbx_description
1 polymer ?
#
loop_
_entity_poly.entity_id
_entity_poly.type
_entity_poly.pdbx_seq_one_letter_code
_entity_poly.pdbx_strand_id
1 'polypeptide(L)'
;MADVLHDIDEAESTNAWTAWLAKSVRVRLSQPISMIPAQERTAWGDMALRTPSGITLETLEVTDLAPGPLGEHSTFDDLPAEIVRTHPDKIAQILTRRLALVSQSDWHIAHELQSVAGLLKESGVTDLELRNLAEHAIRIGVHSAASWADDVT
;
A
#
# COMPACT_ATOMS: atom_id res chain seq x y z
N MET A 1 1.35 33.06 19.30
CA MET A 1 -0.03 33.23 18.79
C MET A 1 -0.14 32.84 17.31
N ALA A 2 0.81 33.20 16.45
CA ALA A 2 0.85 32.72 15.06
C ALA A 2 0.97 31.19 14.97
N ASP A 3 1.90 30.57 15.73
CA ASP A 3 2.03 29.10 15.78
C ASP A 3 0.76 28.40 16.23
N VAL A 4 0.13 28.87 17.32
CA VAL A 4 -1.11 28.27 17.85
C VAL A 4 -2.26 28.36 16.84
N LEU A 5 -2.35 29.43 16.05
CA LEU A 5 -3.36 29.56 14.99
C LEU A 5 -3.03 28.67 13.79
N HIS A 6 -1.74 28.48 13.48
CA HIS A 6 -1.30 27.58 12.43
C HIS A 6 -1.55 26.11 12.79
N ASP A 7 -1.25 25.71 14.02
CA ASP A 7 -1.48 24.36 14.54
C ASP A 7 -2.99 24.02 14.56
N ILE A 8 -3.86 25.00 14.88
CA ILE A 8 -5.32 24.83 14.85
C ILE A 8 -5.80 24.65 13.40
N ASP A 9 -5.30 25.45 12.46
CA ASP A 9 -5.66 25.37 11.03
C ASP A 9 -5.19 24.05 10.41
N GLU A 10 -4.00 23.56 10.79
CA GLU A 10 -3.48 22.25 10.35
C GLU A 10 -4.31 21.08 10.91
N ALA A 11 -4.70 21.15 12.19
CA ALA A 11 -5.56 20.14 12.79
C ALA A 11 -6.96 20.12 12.16
N GLU A 12 -7.56 21.29 11.90
CA GLU A 12 -8.86 21.39 11.21
C GLU A 12 -8.79 20.89 9.77
N SER A 13 -7.73 21.25 9.04
CA SER A 13 -7.47 20.75 7.68
C SER A 13 -7.33 19.23 7.64
N THR A 14 -6.55 18.66 8.56
CA THR A 14 -6.37 17.21 8.69
C THR A 14 -7.69 16.50 9.00
N ASN A 15 -8.51 17.06 9.88
CA ASN A 15 -9.83 16.53 10.21
C ASN A 15 -10.80 16.59 9.02
N ALA A 16 -10.81 17.71 8.28
CA ALA A 16 -11.63 17.87 7.08
C ALA A 16 -11.22 16.91 5.97
N TRP A 17 -9.91 16.76 5.74
CA TRP A 17 -9.34 15.79 4.81
C TRP A 17 -9.74 14.35 5.17
N THR A 18 -9.56 13.98 6.43
CA THR A 18 -9.94 12.67 6.98
C THR A 18 -11.42 12.36 6.77
N ALA A 19 -12.30 13.32 7.12
CA ALA A 19 -13.74 13.15 7.00
C ALA A 19 -14.19 13.03 5.53
N TRP A 20 -13.60 13.86 4.65
CA TRP A 20 -13.84 13.80 3.22
C TRP A 20 -13.38 12.46 2.64
N LEU A 21 -12.18 11.99 3.02
CA LEU A 21 -11.62 10.74 2.53
C LEU A 21 -12.45 9.55 2.99
N ALA A 22 -12.78 9.45 4.28
CA ALA A 22 -13.63 8.39 4.81
C ALA A 22 -15.00 8.33 4.12
N LYS A 23 -15.60 9.49 3.83
CA LYS A 23 -16.87 9.56 3.07
C LYS A 23 -16.67 9.10 1.62
N SER A 24 -15.61 9.55 0.97
CA SER A 24 -15.32 9.22 -0.43
C SER A 24 -15.02 7.71 -0.60
N VAL A 25 -14.28 7.12 0.34
CA VAL A 25 -14.05 5.68 0.45
C VAL A 25 -15.37 4.93 0.52
N ARG A 26 -16.28 5.28 1.44
CA ARG A 26 -17.58 4.62 1.57
C ARG A 26 -18.42 4.72 0.29
N VAL A 27 -18.42 5.88 -0.36
CA VAL A 27 -19.12 6.06 -1.64
C VAL A 27 -18.50 5.18 -2.72
N ARG A 28 -17.16 5.12 -2.80
CA ARG A 28 -16.47 4.31 -3.81
C ARG A 28 -16.76 2.82 -3.66
N LEU A 29 -16.73 2.32 -2.42
CA LEU A 29 -17.02 0.93 -2.08
C LEU A 29 -18.46 0.51 -2.40
N SER A 30 -19.38 1.45 -2.60
CA SER A 30 -20.77 1.15 -2.96
C SER A 30 -21.01 0.97 -4.47
N GLN A 31 -19.99 1.17 -5.32
CA GLN A 31 -20.11 1.03 -6.77
C GLN A 31 -19.50 -0.27 -7.30
N PRO A 32 -20.00 -0.83 -8.43
CA PRO A 32 -19.42 -2.02 -9.04
C PRO A 32 -17.97 -1.78 -9.53
N ILE A 33 -17.05 -2.64 -9.09
CA ILE A 33 -15.61 -2.54 -9.41
C ILE A 33 -15.33 -2.66 -10.91
N SER A 34 -16.18 -3.40 -11.64
CA SER A 34 -16.06 -3.60 -13.09
C SER A 34 -16.22 -2.31 -13.91
N MET A 35 -16.78 -1.25 -13.32
CA MET A 35 -16.96 0.05 -13.99
C MET A 35 -15.82 1.03 -13.71
N ILE A 36 -14.82 0.64 -12.90
CA ILE A 36 -13.73 1.51 -12.46
C ILE A 36 -12.50 1.29 -13.35
N PRO A 37 -12.01 2.30 -14.07
CA PRO A 37 -10.77 2.20 -14.84
C PRO A 37 -9.58 1.82 -13.95
N ALA A 38 -8.66 1.01 -14.48
CA ALA A 38 -7.48 0.57 -13.73
C ALA A 38 -6.66 1.73 -13.15
N GLN A 39 -6.52 2.83 -13.90
CA GLN A 39 -5.83 4.04 -13.45
C GLN A 39 -6.48 4.67 -12.22
N GLU A 40 -7.81 4.69 -12.17
CA GLU A 40 -8.53 5.20 -11.00
C GLU A 40 -8.30 4.28 -9.79
N ARG A 41 -8.32 2.96 -9.99
CA ARG A 41 -8.00 1.99 -8.93
C ARG A 41 -6.57 2.15 -8.40
N THR A 42 -5.60 2.40 -9.29
CA THR A 42 -4.21 2.69 -8.89
C THR A 42 -4.14 3.99 -8.09
N ALA A 43 -4.81 5.05 -8.54
CA ALA A 43 -4.83 6.34 -7.83
C ALA A 43 -5.44 6.21 -6.43
N TRP A 44 -6.52 5.43 -6.26
CA TRP A 44 -7.08 5.14 -4.93
C TRP A 44 -6.09 4.37 -4.06
N GLY A 45 -5.40 3.38 -4.64
CA GLY A 45 -4.38 2.60 -3.94
C GLY A 45 -3.18 3.42 -3.50
N ASP A 46 -2.69 4.31 -4.35
CA ASP A 46 -1.54 5.17 -4.03
C ASP A 46 -1.93 6.28 -3.05
N MET A 47 -3.16 6.81 -3.15
CA MET A 47 -3.66 7.76 -2.16
C MET A 47 -3.77 7.12 -0.77
N ALA A 48 -4.14 5.83 -0.67
CA ALA A 48 -4.18 5.09 0.59
C ALA A 48 -2.83 5.06 1.32
N LEU A 49 -1.73 5.02 0.57
CA LEU A 49 -0.37 4.97 1.12
C LEU A 49 0.08 6.34 1.67
N ARG A 50 -0.58 7.42 1.24
CA ARG A 50 -0.22 8.81 1.58
C ARG A 50 -1.10 9.40 2.68
N THR A 51 -2.02 8.61 3.25
CA THR A 51 -2.89 9.10 4.32
C THR A 51 -2.15 9.15 5.64
N PRO A 52 -2.43 10.14 6.51
CA PRO A 52 -1.86 10.18 7.85
C PRO A 52 -2.23 8.95 8.69
N SER A 53 -1.39 8.66 9.68
CA SER A 53 -1.44 7.49 10.55
C SER A 53 -2.84 7.26 11.14
N GLY A 54 -3.37 6.05 10.97
CA GLY A 54 -4.68 5.60 11.46
C GLY A 54 -5.72 5.34 10.36
N ILE A 55 -5.73 6.13 9.29
CA ILE A 55 -6.67 5.99 8.15
C ILE A 55 -6.09 5.07 7.06
N THR A 56 -4.79 4.86 7.10
CA THR A 56 -4.03 4.06 6.13
C THR A 56 -4.60 2.66 5.98
N LEU A 57 -4.95 1.97 7.07
CA LEU A 57 -5.46 0.60 6.97
C LEU A 57 -6.86 0.54 6.34
N GLU A 58 -7.80 1.38 6.78
CA GLU A 58 -9.14 1.46 6.19
C GLU A 58 -9.07 1.83 4.70
N THR A 59 -8.12 2.68 4.31
CA THR A 59 -7.94 3.08 2.91
C THR A 59 -7.25 1.97 2.10
N LEU A 60 -6.34 1.23 2.72
CA LEU A 60 -5.73 0.02 2.16
C LEU A 60 -6.77 -1.08 1.92
N GLU A 61 -7.82 -1.20 2.74
CA GLU A 61 -8.93 -2.13 2.50
C GLU A 61 -9.70 -1.84 1.21
N VAL A 62 -9.81 -0.57 0.80
CA VAL A 62 -10.38 -0.21 -0.51
C VAL A 62 -9.55 -0.77 -1.65
N THR A 63 -8.23 -0.67 -1.48
CA THR A 63 -7.25 -1.19 -2.43
C THR A 63 -7.32 -2.71 -2.50
N ASP A 64 -7.59 -3.36 -1.37
CA ASP A 64 -7.74 -4.81 -1.30
C ASP A 64 -8.98 -5.32 -2.06
N LEU A 65 -10.08 -4.55 -2.00
CA LEU A 65 -11.34 -4.87 -2.68
C LEU A 65 -11.28 -4.61 -4.18
N ALA A 66 -10.61 -3.54 -4.60
CA ALA A 66 -10.55 -3.11 -5.99
C ALA A 66 -9.12 -2.72 -6.38
N PRO A 67 -8.17 -3.69 -6.47
CA PRO A 67 -6.78 -3.36 -6.68
C PRO A 67 -6.54 -2.72 -8.06
N GLY A 68 -5.74 -1.66 -8.06
CA GLY A 68 -5.03 -1.19 -9.25
C GLY A 68 -3.59 -1.70 -9.26
N PRO A 69 -2.94 -1.79 -10.43
CA PRO A 69 -1.52 -2.13 -10.49
C PRO A 69 -0.67 -1.18 -9.64
N LEU A 70 0.51 -1.64 -9.25
CA LEU A 70 1.56 -0.75 -8.75
C LEU A 70 1.96 0.22 -9.87
N GLY A 71 2.28 1.45 -9.47
CA GLY A 71 2.74 2.49 -10.38
C GLY A 71 3.91 3.27 -9.80
N GLU A 72 4.33 4.31 -10.52
CA GLU A 72 5.43 5.24 -10.15
C GLU A 72 5.18 5.97 -8.80
N HIS A 73 3.96 5.90 -8.28
CA HIS A 73 3.53 6.61 -7.08
C HIS A 73 3.19 5.69 -5.91
N SER A 74 3.37 4.38 -6.07
CA SER A 74 3.23 3.41 -4.99
C SER A 74 4.44 3.54 -4.05
N THR A 75 4.17 3.85 -2.78
CA THR A 75 5.13 4.14 -1.70
C THR A 75 4.72 3.38 -0.43
N PHE A 76 4.75 2.05 -0.52
CA PHE A 76 4.54 1.16 0.62
C PHE A 76 5.73 1.20 1.59
N ASP A 77 6.93 1.54 1.14
CA ASP A 77 8.12 1.72 1.97
C ASP A 77 8.00 2.94 2.91
N ASP A 78 7.24 3.95 2.51
CA ASP A 78 6.89 5.14 3.31
C ASP A 78 5.80 4.89 4.37
N LEU A 79 5.23 3.68 4.45
CA LEU A 79 4.20 3.38 5.45
C LEU A 79 4.76 3.56 6.88
N PRO A 80 3.96 4.13 7.82
CA PRO A 80 4.39 4.25 9.20
C PRO A 80 4.78 2.89 9.77
N ALA A 81 5.98 2.76 10.35
CA ALA A 81 6.51 1.50 10.86
C ALA A 81 5.60 0.81 11.90
N GLU A 82 4.78 1.58 12.62
CA GLU A 82 3.74 1.02 13.50
C GLU A 82 2.69 0.25 12.71
N ILE A 83 2.13 0.82 11.64
CA ILE A 83 1.15 0.16 10.78
C ILE A 83 1.72 -1.12 10.17
N VAL A 84 2.98 -1.08 9.72
CA VAL A 84 3.64 -2.25 9.12
C VAL A 84 3.86 -3.37 10.14
N ARG A 85 4.26 -3.03 11.36
CA ARG A 85 4.42 -4.01 12.45
C ARG A 85 3.09 -4.59 12.95
N THR A 86 2.02 -3.81 12.94
CA THR A 86 0.71 -4.30 13.39
C THR A 86 0.02 -5.17 12.34
N HIS A 87 0.27 -4.93 11.05
CA HIS A 87 -0.44 -5.59 9.95
C HIS A 87 0.45 -6.08 8.80
N PRO A 88 1.58 -6.78 9.06
CA PRO A 88 2.55 -7.14 8.03
C PRO A 88 1.94 -8.04 6.94
N ASP A 89 1.19 -9.08 7.32
CA ASP A 89 0.55 -10.00 6.37
C ASP A 89 -0.47 -9.30 5.48
N LYS A 90 -1.28 -8.39 6.05
CA LYS A 90 -2.30 -7.67 5.27
C LYS A 90 -1.65 -6.79 4.22
N ILE A 91 -0.55 -6.13 4.56
CA ILE A 91 0.21 -5.30 3.62
C ILE A 91 0.82 -6.17 2.53
N ALA A 92 1.43 -7.31 2.89
CA ALA A 92 1.97 -8.26 1.92
C ALA A 92 0.90 -8.78 0.95
N GLN A 93 -0.30 -9.10 1.45
CA GLN A 93 -1.44 -9.54 0.62
C GLN A 93 -1.90 -8.45 -0.36
N ILE A 94 -2.07 -7.21 0.11
CA ILE A 94 -2.46 -6.09 -0.76
C ILE A 94 -1.41 -5.85 -1.83
N LEU A 95 -0.14 -5.79 -1.42
CA LEU A 95 0.99 -5.61 -2.32
C LEU A 95 1.02 -6.70 -3.40
N THR A 96 0.86 -7.97 -3.00
CA THR A 96 0.79 -9.12 -3.91
C THR A 96 -0.36 -9.00 -4.91
N ARG A 97 -1.56 -8.60 -4.46
CA ARG A 97 -2.73 -8.40 -5.34
C ARG A 97 -2.51 -7.29 -6.35
N ARG A 98 -1.90 -6.17 -5.95
CA ARG A 98 -1.56 -5.07 -6.86
C ARG A 98 -0.47 -5.49 -7.84
N LEU A 99 0.53 -6.23 -7.36
CA LEU A 99 1.64 -6.74 -8.16
C LEU A 99 1.18 -7.71 -9.25
N ALA A 100 0.18 -8.55 -8.96
CA ALA A 100 -0.42 -9.46 -9.93
C ALA A 100 -1.05 -8.76 -11.15
N LEU A 101 -1.27 -7.44 -11.08
CA LEU A 101 -1.82 -6.63 -12.17
C LEU A 101 -0.73 -5.92 -12.98
N VAL A 102 0.54 -6.04 -12.59
CA VAL A 102 1.70 -5.47 -13.27
C VAL A 102 2.23 -6.48 -14.28
N SER A 103 2.48 -6.06 -15.52
CA SER A 103 3.01 -6.94 -16.57
C SER A 103 4.53 -7.05 -16.57
N GLN A 104 5.23 -6.00 -16.15
CA GLN A 104 6.69 -5.93 -16.11
C GLN A 104 7.11 -4.92 -15.04
N SER A 105 8.17 -5.22 -14.29
CA SER A 105 8.77 -4.27 -13.36
C SER A 105 9.61 -3.23 -14.09
N ASP A 106 9.49 -1.97 -13.66
CA ASP A 106 10.53 -0.95 -13.86
C ASP A 106 11.45 -0.87 -12.64
N TRP A 107 12.40 0.08 -12.68
CA TRP A 107 13.35 0.28 -11.58
C TRP A 107 12.65 0.67 -10.27
N HIS A 108 11.59 1.48 -10.36
CA HIS A 108 10.88 2.01 -9.19
C HIS A 108 10.17 0.87 -8.46
N ILE A 109 9.40 0.06 -9.19
CA ILE A 109 8.72 -1.11 -8.64
C ILE A 109 9.73 -2.09 -8.03
N ALA A 110 10.87 -2.33 -8.68
CA ALA A 110 11.88 -3.23 -8.13
C ALA A 110 12.51 -2.71 -6.82
N HIS A 111 12.82 -1.41 -6.76
CA HIS A 111 13.37 -0.77 -5.56
C HIS A 111 12.35 -0.80 -4.41
N GLU A 112 11.12 -0.38 -4.69
CA GLU A 112 10.00 -0.38 -3.76
C GLU A 112 9.78 -1.75 -3.12
N LEU A 113 9.67 -2.80 -3.94
CA LEU A 113 9.45 -4.16 -3.45
C LEU A 113 10.61 -4.66 -2.60
N GLN A 114 11.85 -4.30 -2.92
CA GLN A 114 13.02 -4.69 -2.15
C GLN A 114 13.03 -4.04 -0.75
N SER A 115 12.70 -2.74 -0.68
CA SER A 115 12.60 -2.01 0.59
C SER A 115 11.47 -2.59 1.46
N VAL A 116 10.29 -2.78 0.88
CA VAL A 116 9.11 -3.27 1.59
C VAL A 116 9.28 -4.71 2.04
N ALA A 117 9.89 -5.59 1.22
CA ALA A 117 10.15 -6.97 1.62
C ALA A 117 11.07 -7.05 2.86
N GLY A 118 12.10 -6.20 2.93
CA GLY A 118 12.95 -6.08 4.12
C GLY A 118 12.14 -5.66 5.34
N LEU A 119 11.34 -4.59 5.21
CA LEU A 119 10.50 -4.08 6.30
C LEU A 119 9.45 -5.11 6.78
N LEU A 120 8.82 -5.83 5.86
CA LEU A 120 7.85 -6.88 6.17
C LEU A 120 8.50 -8.04 6.93
N LYS A 121 9.70 -8.47 6.52
CA LYS A 121 10.48 -9.51 7.21
C LYS A 121 10.83 -9.07 8.63
N GLU A 122 11.32 -7.85 8.81
CA GLU A 122 11.61 -7.27 10.13
C GLU A 122 10.36 -7.12 11.01
N SER A 123 9.21 -6.91 10.37
CA SER A 123 7.90 -6.75 11.03
C SER A 123 7.22 -8.09 11.36
N GLY A 124 7.81 -9.23 11.00
CA GLY A 124 7.28 -10.55 11.33
C GLY A 124 6.15 -11.02 10.41
N VAL A 125 6.18 -10.63 9.13
CA VAL A 125 5.31 -11.24 8.10
C VAL A 125 5.48 -12.75 8.08
N THR A 126 4.40 -13.49 7.80
CA THR A 126 4.46 -14.94 7.64
C THR A 126 5.26 -15.36 6.41
N ASP A 127 5.94 -16.50 6.51
CA ASP A 127 6.74 -17.05 5.41
C ASP A 127 5.91 -17.32 4.15
N LEU A 128 4.65 -17.69 4.33
CA LEU A 128 3.71 -17.92 3.22
C LEU A 128 3.48 -16.64 2.43
N GLU A 129 3.18 -15.53 3.11
CA GLU A 129 2.91 -14.25 2.44
C GLU A 129 4.18 -13.65 1.83
N LEU A 130 5.33 -13.79 2.49
CA LEU A 130 6.61 -13.35 1.94
C LEU A 130 6.99 -14.15 0.69
N ARG A 131 6.76 -15.47 0.69
CA ARG A 131 6.96 -16.33 -0.48
C ARG A 131 6.00 -15.96 -1.62
N ASN A 132 4.71 -15.76 -1.32
CA ASN A 132 3.73 -15.35 -2.33
C ASN A 132 4.14 -14.04 -3.01
N LEU A 133 4.60 -13.06 -2.23
CA LEU A 133 5.10 -11.79 -2.74
C LEU A 133 6.32 -11.98 -3.64
N ALA A 134 7.31 -12.76 -3.18
CA ALA A 134 8.53 -13.07 -3.93
C ALA A 134 8.22 -13.75 -5.28
N GLU A 135 7.32 -14.74 -5.29
CA GLU A 135 6.93 -15.43 -6.53
C GLU A 135 6.31 -14.47 -7.55
N HIS A 136 5.45 -13.55 -7.12
CA HIS A 136 4.86 -12.56 -8.02
C HIS A 136 5.90 -11.55 -8.52
N ALA A 137 6.83 -11.14 -7.67
CA ALA A 137 7.92 -10.23 -8.04
C ALA A 137 8.84 -10.85 -9.10
N ILE A 138 9.21 -12.14 -8.94
CA ILE A 138 10.00 -12.87 -9.93
C ILE A 138 9.28 -12.94 -11.28
N ARG A 139 7.96 -13.21 -11.29
CA ARG A 139 7.17 -13.31 -12.53
C ARG A 139 7.19 -12.04 -13.37
N ILE A 140 7.32 -10.88 -12.73
CA ILE A 140 7.36 -9.59 -13.43
C ILE A 140 8.79 -9.07 -13.70
N GLY A 141 9.82 -9.84 -13.34
CA GLY A 141 11.23 -9.53 -13.67
C GLY A 141 12.13 -9.14 -12.49
N VAL A 142 11.64 -9.16 -11.25
CA VAL A 142 12.43 -8.84 -10.06
C VAL A 142 13.13 -10.11 -9.54
N HIS A 143 14.21 -10.51 -10.20
CA HIS A 143 14.92 -11.76 -9.87
C HIS A 143 15.60 -11.76 -8.49
N SER A 144 15.93 -10.59 -7.94
CA SER A 144 16.47 -10.47 -6.58
C SER A 144 15.49 -10.97 -5.52
N ALA A 145 14.20 -11.06 -5.84
CA ALA A 145 13.17 -11.52 -4.91
C ALA A 145 13.32 -12.98 -4.47
N ALA A 146 14.11 -13.79 -5.18
CA ALA A 146 14.40 -15.16 -4.77
C ALA A 146 14.99 -15.22 -3.35
N SER A 147 15.87 -14.27 -2.99
CA SER A 147 16.53 -14.28 -1.68
C SER A 147 15.62 -13.86 -0.52
N TRP A 148 14.43 -13.32 -0.79
CA TRP A 148 13.54 -12.83 0.27
C TRP A 148 12.94 -13.99 1.07
N ALA A 149 12.73 -15.13 0.43
CA ALA A 149 12.12 -16.31 1.02
C ALA A 149 13.14 -17.44 1.36
N ASP A 150 14.42 -17.27 1.00
CA ASP A 150 15.45 -18.30 1.11
C ASP A 150 16.03 -18.45 2.54
N ASP A 151 15.83 -17.48 3.43
CA ASP A 151 16.32 -17.52 4.82
C ASP A 151 15.35 -18.22 5.80
N VAL A 152 14.29 -18.84 5.30
CA VAL A 152 13.29 -19.54 6.11
C VAL A 152 13.63 -21.04 6.19
N THR A 153 14.54 -21.39 7.10
CA THR A 153 14.81 -22.76 7.53
C THR A 153 14.69 -22.90 9.04
#